data_AF-A0A1V2H4T5-F1
#
_entry.id   AF-A0A1V2H4T5-F1
#
_cell.length_a   1.000
_cell.length_b   1.000
_cell.length_c   1.000
_cell.angle_alpha   90.00
_cell.angle_beta   90.00
_cell.angle_gamma   90.00
#
_symmetry.space_group_name_H-M   'P 1'
#
loop_
_entity.id
_entity.type
_entity.pdbx_description
1 polymer ?
#
loop_
_entity_poly.entity_id
_entity_poly.type
_entity_poly.pdbx_seq_one_letter_code
_entity_poly.pdbx_strand_id
1 'polypeptide(L)'
;MADAESTAGEPDGGIEQVDWRQCSLCTPSDPAILPEILAYEPDKDLLLIATQTCSLVGKGAEPAFEVVAVRLIEEFNPAAPEAKGKITRFLQLPLEGGATGRGIRLDVSRRVILPSAHLQQMKPAQAQVSERALKAFQGWIARYYARIALPDELDRRLRKRQFHKKVEKALGQMLMDGTEAYKVHTDVDRIYIAWSPDSELSGDDVYTVKVLIVCRRPGTRDHLLDELSGLASGVKKAPLVNGVRMDDPDVMLAKEVTVEHTSKMTRFTSFDEFSALAEVARAMGDE
;
A
#
# COMPACT_ATOMS: atom_id res chain seq x y z
N MET A 1 17.50 48.74 32.50
CA MET A 1 17.88 47.42 31.96
C MET A 1 17.19 46.40 32.84
N ALA A 2 16.04 45.91 32.38
CA ALA A 2 15.23 44.94 33.09
C ALA A 2 15.41 43.61 32.37
N ASP A 3 15.89 42.60 33.11
CA ASP A 3 15.96 41.22 32.69
C ASP A 3 14.53 40.68 32.54
N ALA A 4 14.20 40.21 31.35
CA ALA A 4 12.95 39.50 31.09
C ALA A 4 13.22 38.00 31.25
N GLU A 5 12.79 37.44 32.37
CA GLU A 5 12.65 36.00 32.57
C GLU A 5 11.63 35.45 31.56
N SER A 6 12.13 34.66 30.62
CA SER A 6 11.33 33.83 29.72
C SER A 6 10.82 32.62 30.50
N THR A 7 9.58 32.68 30.99
CA THR A 7 8.85 31.50 31.45
C THR A 7 8.50 30.63 30.26
N ALA A 8 9.37 29.65 29.95
CA ALA A 8 9.00 28.51 29.14
C ALA A 8 7.91 27.74 29.91
N GLY A 9 6.69 27.75 29.39
CA GLY A 9 5.59 26.96 29.93
C GLY A 9 5.96 25.48 29.93
N GLU A 10 5.77 24.84 31.07
CA GLU A 10 5.92 23.40 31.23
C GLU A 10 4.99 22.67 30.24
N PRO A 11 5.45 21.58 29.59
CA PRO A 11 4.58 20.76 28.77
C PRO A 11 3.53 20.06 29.64
N ASP A 12 2.26 20.27 29.29
CA ASP A 12 1.06 19.68 29.88
C ASP A 12 1.20 18.15 30.07
N GLY A 13 1.26 17.70 31.32
CA GLY A 13 1.55 16.32 31.75
C GLY A 13 0.45 15.28 31.50
N GLY A 14 -0.37 15.43 30.45
CA GLY A 14 -1.50 14.52 30.17
C GLY A 14 -1.20 13.38 29.18
N ILE A 15 -0.25 13.56 28.26
CA ILE A 15 -0.01 12.59 27.17
C ILE A 15 0.93 11.46 27.62
N GLU A 16 1.81 11.70 28.60
CA GLU A 16 2.84 10.74 29.04
C GLU A 16 2.31 9.52 29.81
N GLN A 17 1.05 9.52 30.25
CA GLN A 17 0.47 8.39 31.00
C GLN A 17 -0.16 7.30 30.12
N VAL A 18 -0.37 7.55 28.83
CA VAL A 18 -0.98 6.60 27.90
C VAL A 18 0.07 6.23 26.84
N ASP A 19 0.40 4.94 26.75
CA ASP A 19 1.37 4.40 25.79
C ASP A 19 0.77 4.36 24.36
N TRP A 20 0.59 5.54 23.79
CA TRP A 20 0.09 5.71 22.43
C TRP A 20 1.09 5.12 21.43
N ARG A 21 0.62 4.13 20.66
CA ARG A 21 1.38 3.45 19.61
C ARG A 21 0.58 3.38 18.32
N GLN A 22 1.27 3.14 17.22
CA GLN A 22 0.61 2.79 15.97
C GLN A 22 -0.29 1.56 16.18
N CYS A 23 -1.45 1.56 15.53
CA CYS A 23 -2.53 0.60 15.70
C CYS A 23 -3.20 0.57 17.09
N SER A 24 -2.91 1.52 18.00
CA SER A 24 -3.76 1.69 19.17
C SER A 24 -5.19 2.01 18.75
N LEU A 25 -6.14 1.31 19.35
CA LEU A 25 -7.56 1.61 19.19
C LEU A 25 -8.01 2.58 20.29
N CYS A 26 -8.86 3.53 19.92
CA CYS A 26 -9.38 4.53 20.83
C CYS A 26 -10.76 5.03 20.44
N THR A 27 -11.40 5.74 21.37
CA THR A 27 -12.63 6.50 21.15
C THR A 27 -12.41 7.95 21.54
N PRO A 28 -13.04 8.92 20.83
CA PRO A 28 -13.02 10.30 21.26
C PRO A 28 -13.90 10.46 22.52
N SER A 29 -13.50 11.35 23.42
CA SER A 29 -14.33 11.73 24.57
C SER A 29 -15.54 12.56 24.14
N ASP A 30 -15.38 13.33 23.07
CA ASP A 30 -16.44 14.07 22.39
C ASP A 30 -16.30 13.85 20.86
N PRO A 31 -17.27 13.19 20.19
CA PRO A 31 -17.24 13.00 18.75
C PRO A 31 -17.19 14.30 17.93
N ALA A 32 -17.59 15.45 18.50
CA ALA A 32 -17.58 16.74 17.80
C ALA A 32 -16.17 17.23 17.41
N ILE A 33 -15.12 16.67 18.02
CA ILE A 33 -13.73 16.98 17.66
C ILE A 33 -13.32 16.35 16.32
N LEU A 34 -14.12 15.40 15.83
CA LEU A 34 -13.84 14.65 14.62
C LEU A 34 -14.45 15.36 13.39
N PRO A 35 -13.69 15.46 12.30
CA PRO A 35 -14.22 16.01 11.06
C PRO A 35 -15.22 15.06 10.40
N GLU A 36 -16.22 15.63 9.73
CA GLU A 36 -17.32 14.89 9.08
C GLU A 36 -16.83 13.82 8.09
N ILE A 37 -15.66 14.01 7.47
CA ILE A 37 -15.07 13.06 6.51
C ILE A 37 -14.83 11.67 7.10
N LEU A 38 -14.66 11.56 8.43
CA LEU A 38 -14.55 10.26 9.10
C LEU A 38 -15.89 9.51 9.11
N ALA A 39 -17.02 10.21 8.99
CA ALA A 39 -18.37 9.67 9.13
C ALA A 39 -18.48 8.76 10.38
N TYR A 40 -17.90 9.20 11.50
CA TYR A 40 -17.72 8.39 12.70
C TYR A 40 -19.05 8.11 13.41
N GLU A 41 -19.37 6.83 13.65
CA GLU A 41 -20.55 6.40 14.40
C GLU A 41 -20.12 5.86 15.78
N PRO A 42 -20.35 6.57 16.90
CA PRO A 42 -19.82 6.22 18.22
C PRO A 42 -20.09 4.78 18.70
N ASP A 43 -21.25 4.22 18.35
CA ASP A 43 -21.66 2.87 18.78
C ASP A 43 -21.14 1.74 17.87
N LYS A 44 -20.54 2.09 16.73
CA LYS A 44 -20.14 1.11 15.69
C LYS A 44 -18.68 1.19 15.31
N ASP A 45 -18.07 2.36 15.52
CA ASP A 45 -16.73 2.65 15.05
C ASP A 45 -15.78 2.94 16.23
N LEU A 46 -14.53 2.52 16.04
CA LEU A 46 -13.38 2.96 16.82
C LEU A 46 -12.49 3.82 15.95
N LEU A 47 -11.53 4.50 16.56
CA LEU A 47 -10.41 5.12 15.86
C LEU A 47 -9.17 4.25 16.00
N LEU A 48 -8.44 4.07 14.91
CA LEU A 48 -7.13 3.41 14.90
C LEU A 48 -6.05 4.46 14.61
N ILE A 49 -5.04 4.54 15.47
CA ILE A 49 -3.89 5.42 15.26
C ILE A 49 -3.04 4.88 14.09
N ALA A 50 -2.91 5.66 13.01
CA ALA A 50 -2.16 5.29 11.82
C ALA A 50 -0.71 5.80 11.85
N THR A 51 -0.44 6.89 12.57
CA THR A 51 0.91 7.45 12.71
C THR A 51 1.86 6.51 13.44
N GLN A 52 3.13 6.53 13.03
CA GLN A 52 4.20 5.75 13.64
C GLN A 52 4.41 6.14 15.11
N THR A 53 4.69 5.16 15.97
CA THR A 53 4.84 5.37 17.43
C THR A 53 5.86 6.46 17.77
N CYS A 54 6.99 6.52 17.06
CA CYS A 54 8.05 7.51 17.29
C CYS A 54 7.63 8.96 16.99
N SER A 55 6.56 9.16 16.20
CA SER A 55 6.00 10.47 15.85
C SER A 55 4.87 10.90 16.80
N LEU A 56 4.42 10.04 17.72
CA LEU A 56 3.31 10.36 18.64
C LEU A 56 3.80 11.01 19.94
N VAL A 57 4.94 10.55 20.47
CA VAL A 57 5.44 10.94 21.80
C VAL A 57 6.96 11.10 21.82
N GLY A 58 7.46 11.92 22.76
CA GLY A 58 8.89 12.14 22.96
C GLY A 58 9.52 13.19 22.03
N LYS A 59 10.85 13.16 21.90
CA LYS A 59 11.63 14.20 21.17
C LYS A 59 11.36 14.26 19.67
N GLY A 60 10.81 13.19 19.10
CA GLY A 60 10.42 13.11 17.69
C GLY A 60 8.93 13.34 17.44
N ALA A 61 8.18 13.75 18.46
CA ALA A 61 6.74 13.95 18.34
C ALA A 61 6.42 15.01 17.28
N GLU A 62 5.51 14.66 16.38
CA GLU A 62 5.01 15.54 15.34
C GLU A 62 3.80 16.34 15.88
N PRO A 63 3.53 17.54 15.34
CA PRO A 63 2.42 18.38 15.81
C PRO A 63 1.04 17.82 15.45
N ALA A 64 0.99 16.74 14.67
CA ALA A 64 -0.22 16.12 14.20
C ALA A 64 -0.04 14.60 14.12
N PHE A 65 -1.16 13.89 14.13
CA PHE A 65 -1.21 12.44 13.99
C PHE A 65 -2.38 12.04 13.11
N GLU A 66 -2.23 10.91 12.44
CA GLU A 66 -3.21 10.34 11.54
C GLU A 66 -4.04 9.28 12.28
N VAL A 67 -5.36 9.34 12.09
CA VAL A 67 -6.31 8.32 12.55
C VAL A 67 -7.17 7.81 11.40
N VAL A 68 -7.63 6.57 11.53
CA VAL A 68 -8.61 5.95 10.64
C VAL A 68 -9.82 5.54 11.46
N ALA A 69 -11.03 5.88 11.01
CA ALA A 69 -12.25 5.32 11.59
C ALA A 69 -12.41 3.87 11.12
N VAL A 70 -12.52 2.95 12.07
CA VAL A 70 -12.60 1.51 11.83
C VAL A 70 -13.91 0.96 12.35
N ARG A 71 -14.54 0.08 11.58
CA ARG A 71 -15.80 -0.55 11.96
C ARG A 71 -15.54 -1.88 12.66
N LEU A 72 -16.21 -2.12 13.78
CA LEU A 72 -16.20 -3.45 14.40
C LEU A 72 -16.93 -4.46 13.50
N ILE A 73 -16.35 -5.64 13.34
CA ILE A 73 -16.96 -6.76 12.62
C ILE A 73 -17.02 -7.99 13.53
N GLU A 74 -18.13 -8.71 13.48
CA GLU A 74 -18.37 -9.89 14.32
C GLU A 74 -17.82 -11.19 13.68
N GLU A 75 -17.56 -11.18 12.37
CA GLU A 75 -17.06 -12.32 11.59
C GLU A 75 -15.84 -11.94 10.72
N PHE A 76 -14.66 -12.03 11.30
CA PHE A 76 -13.36 -11.91 10.66
C PHE A 76 -13.01 -13.24 10.00
N ASN A 77 -12.79 -13.18 8.70
CA ASN A 77 -12.36 -14.31 7.90
C ASN A 77 -10.93 -14.08 7.39
N PRO A 78 -9.90 -14.80 7.88
CA PRO A 78 -8.53 -14.64 7.41
C PRO A 78 -8.34 -15.00 5.93
N ALA A 79 -9.29 -15.73 5.33
CA ALA A 79 -9.26 -16.05 3.91
C ALA A 79 -9.82 -14.92 3.01
N ALA A 80 -10.53 -13.94 3.57
CA ALA A 80 -11.18 -12.87 2.82
C ALA A 80 -10.16 -11.97 2.08
N PRO A 81 -10.51 -11.41 0.90
CA PRO A 81 -9.63 -10.50 0.17
C PRO A 81 -9.16 -9.30 1.00
N GLU A 82 -10.03 -8.71 1.82
CA GLU A 82 -9.69 -7.58 2.69
C GLU A 82 -8.76 -7.97 3.84
N ALA A 83 -8.86 -9.20 4.37
CA ALA A 83 -7.95 -9.70 5.41
C ALA A 83 -6.55 -9.97 4.85
N LYS A 84 -6.46 -10.36 3.57
CA LYS A 84 -5.21 -10.56 2.84
C LYS A 84 -4.64 -9.28 2.23
N GLY A 85 -5.28 -8.12 2.48
CA GLY A 85 -4.85 -6.84 1.94
C GLY A 85 -4.89 -6.74 0.40
N LYS A 86 -5.72 -7.57 -0.26
CA LYS A 86 -5.92 -7.56 -1.73
C LYS A 86 -6.77 -6.40 -2.21
N ILE A 87 -7.61 -5.85 -1.34
CA ILE A 87 -8.44 -4.70 -1.65
C ILE A 87 -7.73 -3.45 -1.12
N THR A 88 -7.17 -2.62 -2.01
CA THR A 88 -6.34 -1.48 -1.59
C THR A 88 -7.08 -0.49 -0.69
N ARG A 89 -8.41 -0.36 -0.86
CA ARG A 89 -9.24 0.56 -0.08
C ARG A 89 -9.59 0.03 1.31
N PHE A 90 -9.69 -1.28 1.48
CA PHE A 90 -10.21 -1.90 2.69
C PHE A 90 -9.25 -2.93 3.25
N LEU A 91 -9.03 -2.89 4.57
CA LEU A 91 -8.28 -3.90 5.29
C LEU A 91 -9.15 -4.46 6.42
N GLN A 92 -9.07 -5.76 6.66
CA GLN A 92 -9.63 -6.36 7.86
C GLN A 92 -8.50 -6.87 8.75
N LEU A 93 -8.58 -6.59 10.05
CA LEU A 93 -7.62 -7.05 11.04
C LEU A 93 -8.34 -7.79 12.17
N PRO A 94 -7.77 -8.89 12.70
CA PRO A 94 -8.30 -9.55 13.88
C PRO A 94 -8.06 -8.71 15.14
N LEU A 95 -9.00 -8.80 16.09
CA LEU A 95 -8.80 -8.26 17.44
C LEU A 95 -8.23 -9.33 18.37
N GLU A 96 -7.36 -8.93 19.31
CA GLU A 96 -6.85 -9.82 20.36
C GLU A 96 -7.91 -10.11 21.42
N GLY A 97 -7.87 -11.33 21.98
CA GLY A 97 -8.65 -11.71 23.15
C GLY A 97 -10.18 -11.71 22.98
N GLY A 98 -10.69 -11.40 21.78
CA GLY A 98 -12.11 -11.46 21.46
C GLY A 98 -12.62 -12.89 21.34
N ALA A 99 -13.94 -13.08 21.42
CA ALA A 99 -14.58 -14.29 20.94
C ALA A 99 -14.08 -14.58 19.52
N THR A 100 -13.70 -15.83 19.25
CA THR A 100 -13.19 -16.27 17.95
C THR A 100 -14.05 -15.72 16.82
N GLY A 101 -13.45 -14.90 15.96
CA GLY A 101 -14.14 -14.28 14.83
C GLY A 101 -14.34 -12.78 14.91
N ARG A 102 -14.02 -12.06 16.00
CA ARG A 102 -14.15 -10.58 15.98
C ARG A 102 -12.96 -9.89 15.33
N GLY A 103 -13.22 -8.77 14.67
CA GLY A 103 -12.19 -7.98 14.00
C GLY A 103 -12.58 -6.52 13.83
N ILE A 104 -11.74 -5.78 13.11
CA ILE A 104 -12.00 -4.44 12.63
C ILE A 104 -11.89 -4.40 11.11
N ARG A 105 -12.71 -3.56 10.48
CA ARG A 105 -12.61 -3.21 9.07
C ARG A 105 -12.22 -1.74 8.94
N LEU A 106 -11.14 -1.50 8.23
CA LEU A 106 -10.61 -0.18 7.92
C LEU A 106 -11.10 0.24 6.52
N ASP A 107 -11.47 1.51 6.35
CA ASP A 107 -11.62 2.15 5.04
C ASP A 107 -10.62 3.30 4.96
N VAL A 108 -9.69 3.21 4.03
CA VAL A 108 -8.62 4.20 3.87
C VAL A 108 -9.17 5.60 3.56
N SER A 109 -10.38 5.73 3.02
CA SER A 109 -10.98 7.05 2.77
C SER A 109 -11.53 7.70 4.04
N ARG A 110 -11.72 6.94 5.11
CA ARG A 110 -12.18 7.43 6.42
C ARG A 110 -10.97 7.68 7.33
N ARG A 111 -10.01 8.44 6.82
CA ARG A 111 -8.79 8.83 7.54
C ARG A 111 -8.67 10.33 7.63
N VAL A 112 -8.03 10.81 8.69
CA VAL A 112 -7.75 12.24 8.84
C VAL A 112 -6.52 12.47 9.69
N ILE A 113 -5.86 13.59 9.43
CA ILE A 113 -4.77 14.11 10.26
C ILE A 113 -5.38 15.09 11.27
N LEU A 114 -5.13 14.85 12.55
CA LEU A 114 -5.60 15.68 13.66
C LEU A 114 -4.41 16.33 14.38
N PRO A 115 -4.59 17.53 14.96
CA PRO A 115 -3.60 18.12 15.87
C PRO A 115 -3.30 17.19 17.05
N SER A 116 -2.03 17.06 17.46
CA SER A 116 -1.62 16.17 18.58
C SER A 116 -2.32 16.51 19.90
N ALA A 117 -2.74 17.75 20.10
CA ALA A 117 -3.57 18.17 21.24
C ALA A 117 -4.88 17.35 21.38
N HIS A 118 -5.42 16.81 20.28
CA HIS A 118 -6.59 15.95 20.34
C HIS A 118 -6.32 14.58 20.97
N LEU A 119 -5.06 14.13 21.10
CA LEU A 119 -4.74 12.86 21.78
C LEU A 119 -5.21 12.86 23.25
N GLN A 120 -5.15 14.00 23.93
CA GLN A 120 -5.64 14.14 25.32
C GLN A 120 -7.14 13.93 25.43
N GLN A 121 -7.87 14.09 24.32
CA GLN A 121 -9.31 13.91 24.25
C GLN A 121 -9.69 12.50 23.79
N MET A 122 -8.70 11.63 23.53
CA MET A 122 -8.92 10.23 23.16
C MET A 122 -8.81 9.32 24.40
N LYS A 123 -9.62 8.27 24.40
CA LYS A 123 -9.59 7.21 25.43
C LYS A 123 -9.18 5.90 24.76
N PRO A 124 -8.16 5.18 25.27
CA PRO A 124 -7.82 3.86 24.77
C PRO A 124 -9.02 2.92 24.82
N ALA A 125 -9.25 2.19 23.72
CA ALA A 125 -10.25 1.15 23.69
C ALA A 125 -9.73 -0.11 24.41
N GLN A 126 -10.64 -0.88 24.99
CA GLN A 126 -10.28 -2.19 25.57
C GLN A 126 -9.84 -3.19 24.49
N ALA A 127 -10.39 -3.08 23.28
CA ALA A 127 -10.00 -3.89 22.14
C ALA A 127 -8.56 -3.57 21.72
N GLN A 128 -7.80 -4.60 21.39
CA GLN A 128 -6.40 -4.49 20.96
C GLN A 128 -6.18 -5.19 19.62
N VAL A 129 -5.21 -4.70 18.86
CA VAL A 129 -4.75 -5.31 17.61
C VAL A 129 -3.42 -6.01 17.91
N SER A 130 -3.24 -7.23 17.40
CA SER A 130 -2.02 -7.99 17.64
C SER A 130 -0.82 -7.41 16.92
N GLU A 131 0.40 -7.74 17.37
CA GLU A 131 1.62 -7.30 16.70
C GLU A 131 1.68 -7.76 15.23
N ARG A 132 1.21 -8.98 14.95
CA ARG A 132 1.07 -9.47 13.57
C ARG A 132 0.13 -8.60 12.74
N ALA A 133 -1.01 -8.22 13.30
CA ALA A 133 -1.98 -7.37 12.65
C ALA A 133 -1.48 -5.91 12.49
N LEU A 134 -0.65 -5.42 13.41
CA LEU A 134 0.09 -4.16 13.26
C LEU A 134 1.03 -4.23 12.04
N LYS A 135 1.78 -5.31 11.86
CA LYS A 135 2.60 -5.49 10.64
C LYS A 135 1.73 -5.43 9.39
N ALA A 136 0.64 -6.20 9.36
CA ALA A 136 -0.33 -6.20 8.26
C ALA A 136 -0.84 -4.79 7.92
N PHE A 137 -1.17 -4.00 8.95
CA PHE A 137 -1.55 -2.60 8.78
C PHE A 137 -0.42 -1.75 8.18
N GLN A 138 0.79 -1.81 8.75
CA GLN A 138 1.96 -1.06 8.27
C GLN A 138 2.23 -1.33 6.79
N GLY A 139 2.21 -2.61 6.41
CA GLY A 139 2.39 -3.03 5.04
C GLY A 139 1.28 -2.54 4.11
N TRP A 140 0.03 -2.67 4.53
CA TRP A 140 -1.12 -2.22 3.74
C TRP A 140 -1.12 -0.70 3.53
N ILE A 141 -0.90 0.10 4.57
CA ILE A 141 -0.92 1.56 4.47
C ILE A 141 0.29 2.09 3.67
N ALA A 142 1.46 1.47 3.81
CA ALA A 142 2.63 1.81 2.99
C ALA A 142 2.39 1.54 1.50
N ARG A 143 1.78 0.39 1.16
CA ARG A 143 1.38 0.08 -0.23
C ARG A 143 0.36 1.08 -0.76
N TYR A 144 -0.58 1.52 0.08
CA TYR A 144 -1.54 2.53 -0.32
C TYR A 144 -0.86 3.86 -0.66
N TYR A 145 0.10 4.32 0.17
CA TYR A 145 0.86 5.55 -0.10
C TYR A 145 1.83 5.44 -1.28
N ALA A 146 2.38 4.25 -1.54
CA ALA A 146 3.24 4.00 -2.68
C ALA A 146 2.48 3.67 -3.98
N ARG A 147 1.13 3.63 -3.93
CA ARG A 147 0.31 3.23 -5.07
C ARG A 147 0.47 4.21 -6.22
N ILE A 148 0.77 3.66 -7.38
CA ILE A 148 0.80 4.43 -8.63
C ILE A 148 -0.61 4.93 -9.00
N ALA A 149 -0.71 6.21 -9.33
CA ALA A 149 -1.89 6.81 -9.95
C ALA A 149 -1.57 7.07 -11.42
N LEU A 150 -1.98 6.15 -12.29
CA LEU A 150 -1.94 6.36 -13.74
C LEU A 150 -3.10 7.27 -14.14
N PRO A 151 -2.95 8.11 -15.19
CA PRO A 151 -4.09 8.74 -15.84
C PRO A 151 -5.17 7.69 -16.18
N ASP A 152 -6.43 8.00 -15.92
CA ASP A 152 -7.58 7.12 -16.13
C ASP A 152 -7.64 6.66 -17.59
N GLU A 153 -7.37 7.57 -18.53
CA GLU A 153 -7.32 7.24 -19.95
C GLU A 153 -6.17 6.28 -20.28
N LEU A 154 -5.01 6.41 -19.62
CA LEU A 154 -3.89 5.48 -19.79
C LEU A 154 -4.27 4.08 -19.28
N ASP A 155 -4.80 3.97 -18.05
CA ASP A 155 -5.23 2.67 -17.51
C ASP A 155 -6.29 2.02 -18.42
N ARG A 156 -7.27 2.80 -18.87
CA ARG A 156 -8.29 2.33 -19.81
C ARG A 156 -7.69 1.79 -21.11
N ARG A 157 -6.69 2.47 -21.68
CA ARG A 157 -6.02 2.03 -22.92
C ARG A 157 -5.16 0.78 -22.71
N LEU A 158 -4.42 0.69 -21.60
CA LEU A 158 -3.65 -0.49 -21.21
C LEU A 158 -4.56 -1.73 -21.02
N ARG A 159 -5.73 -1.56 -20.40
CA ARG A 159 -6.75 -2.62 -20.30
C ARG A 159 -7.28 -3.07 -21.65
N LYS A 160 -7.63 -2.12 -22.54
CA LYS A 160 -8.08 -2.46 -23.92
C LYS A 160 -7.01 -3.23 -24.71
N ARG A 161 -5.73 -2.91 -24.49
CA ARG A 161 -4.59 -3.62 -25.07
C ARG A 161 -4.35 -5.01 -24.46
N GLN A 162 -5.10 -5.39 -23.43
CA GLN A 162 -4.91 -6.64 -22.67
C GLN A 162 -3.53 -6.73 -22.00
N PHE A 163 -2.87 -5.60 -21.73
CA PHE A 163 -1.54 -5.57 -21.13
C PHE A 163 -1.53 -6.31 -19.77
N HIS A 164 -2.42 -5.92 -18.85
CA HIS A 164 -2.56 -6.55 -17.53
C HIS A 164 -2.76 -8.06 -17.62
N LYS A 165 -3.72 -8.50 -18.44
CA LYS A 165 -4.03 -9.93 -18.62
C LYS A 165 -2.84 -10.74 -19.15
N LYS A 166 -2.05 -10.19 -20.07
CA LYS A 166 -0.88 -10.88 -20.62
C LYS A 166 0.24 -10.99 -19.59
N VAL A 167 0.51 -9.91 -18.85
CA VAL A 167 1.50 -9.91 -17.76
C VAL A 167 1.08 -10.87 -16.66
N GLU A 168 -0.17 -10.81 -16.19
CA GLU A 168 -0.71 -11.75 -15.18
C GLU A 168 -0.58 -13.21 -15.62
N LYS A 169 -0.91 -13.51 -16.89
CA LYS A 169 -0.77 -14.87 -17.43
C LYS A 169 0.67 -15.35 -17.38
N ALA A 170 1.64 -14.51 -17.76
CA ALA A 170 3.05 -14.84 -17.76
C ALA A 170 3.57 -15.07 -16.32
N LEU A 171 3.17 -14.21 -15.38
CA LEU A 171 3.51 -14.31 -13.95
C LEU A 171 2.85 -15.51 -13.25
N GLY A 172 1.71 -15.96 -13.75
CA GLY A 172 0.96 -17.10 -13.21
C GLY A 172 1.55 -18.48 -13.55
N GLN A 173 2.53 -18.58 -14.44
CA GLN A 173 3.10 -19.86 -14.87
C GLN A 173 3.98 -20.53 -13.79
N MET A 174 4.16 -21.84 -13.96
CA MET A 174 5.09 -22.65 -13.17
C MET A 174 6.28 -23.04 -14.04
N LEU A 175 7.49 -22.84 -13.54
CA LEU A 175 8.74 -23.21 -14.19
C LEU A 175 9.49 -24.24 -13.36
N MET A 176 10.49 -24.86 -13.98
CA MET A 176 11.40 -25.80 -13.34
C MET A 176 12.80 -25.20 -13.27
N ASP A 177 13.45 -25.33 -12.11
CA ASP A 177 14.88 -25.08 -11.92
C ASP A 177 15.53 -26.39 -11.47
N GLY A 178 16.12 -27.12 -12.43
CA GLY A 178 16.53 -28.50 -12.23
C GLY A 178 15.33 -29.40 -11.88
N THR A 179 15.25 -29.83 -10.63
CA THR A 179 14.15 -30.67 -10.11
C THR A 179 13.09 -29.89 -9.32
N GLU A 180 13.34 -28.62 -9.03
CA GLU A 180 12.43 -27.80 -8.20
C GLU A 180 11.44 -27.03 -9.08
N ALA A 181 10.14 -27.22 -8.83
CA ALA A 181 9.09 -26.44 -9.46
C ALA A 181 8.86 -25.15 -8.66
N TYR A 182 8.75 -24.01 -9.36
CA TYR A 182 8.46 -22.73 -8.72
C TYR A 182 7.48 -21.92 -9.57
N LYS A 183 6.73 -21.01 -8.93
CA LYS A 183 5.83 -20.09 -9.64
C LYS A 183 6.60 -18.86 -10.07
N VAL A 184 6.42 -18.40 -11.31
CA VAL A 184 7.14 -17.23 -11.86
C VAL A 184 7.02 -16.02 -10.94
N HIS A 185 5.82 -15.70 -10.48
CA HIS A 185 5.57 -14.56 -9.59
C HIS A 185 6.29 -14.62 -8.23
N THR A 186 6.68 -15.79 -7.72
CA THR A 186 7.46 -15.86 -6.47
C THR A 186 8.92 -15.46 -6.68
N ASP A 187 9.37 -15.45 -7.94
CA ASP A 187 10.72 -15.07 -8.34
C ASP A 187 10.81 -13.61 -8.84
N VAL A 188 9.67 -12.99 -9.16
CA VAL A 188 9.60 -11.58 -9.54
C VAL A 188 9.70 -10.69 -8.30
N ASP A 189 10.75 -9.89 -8.26
CA ASP A 189 11.03 -8.99 -7.15
C ASP A 189 10.19 -7.71 -7.26
N ARG A 190 10.25 -7.01 -8.39
CA ARG A 190 9.52 -5.74 -8.60
C ARG A 190 9.18 -5.54 -10.07
N ILE A 191 8.12 -4.79 -10.33
CA ILE A 191 7.76 -4.30 -11.66
C ILE A 191 7.74 -2.78 -11.61
N TYR A 192 8.33 -2.13 -12.61
CA TYR A 192 8.36 -0.69 -12.76
C TYR A 192 7.70 -0.29 -14.08
N ILE A 193 7.10 0.90 -14.08
CA ILE A 193 6.50 1.52 -15.25
C ILE A 193 6.92 2.99 -15.32
N ALA A 194 7.20 3.46 -16.53
CA ALA A 194 7.33 4.87 -16.85
C ALA A 194 6.34 5.21 -17.96
N TRP A 195 5.73 6.39 -17.89
CA TRP A 195 4.83 6.87 -18.92
C TRP A 195 5.07 8.35 -19.22
N SER A 196 4.65 8.78 -20.41
CA SER A 196 4.65 10.18 -20.81
C SER A 196 3.57 10.41 -21.86
N PRO A 197 2.84 11.53 -21.81
CA PRO A 197 2.86 12.54 -20.76
C PRO A 197 2.19 12.04 -19.47
N ASP A 198 2.49 12.69 -18.35
CA ASP A 198 1.82 12.48 -17.06
C ASP A 198 0.61 13.41 -16.91
N SER A 199 -0.35 13.26 -17.81
CA SER A 199 -1.57 14.06 -17.86
C SER A 199 -2.66 13.29 -18.59
N GLU A 200 -3.93 13.58 -18.30
CA GLU A 200 -5.04 13.03 -19.08
C GLU A 200 -4.96 13.47 -20.55
N LEU A 201 -5.04 12.47 -21.44
CA LEU A 201 -5.09 12.69 -22.87
C LEU A 201 -6.51 12.53 -23.40
N SER A 202 -6.81 13.27 -24.45
CA SER A 202 -8.09 13.19 -25.17
C SER A 202 -7.85 12.90 -26.65
N GLY A 203 -8.85 12.31 -27.32
CA GLY A 203 -8.74 11.98 -28.74
C GLY A 203 -7.56 11.05 -29.07
N ASP A 204 -6.82 11.43 -30.12
CA ASP A 204 -5.80 10.59 -30.76
C ASP A 204 -4.37 10.81 -30.21
N ASP A 205 -4.20 11.64 -29.18
CA ASP A 205 -2.90 11.83 -28.52
C ASP A 205 -2.39 10.50 -27.95
N VAL A 206 -1.06 10.34 -27.86
CA VAL A 206 -0.44 9.04 -27.58
C VAL A 206 0.36 9.08 -26.29
N TYR A 207 0.12 8.09 -25.41
CA TYR A 207 1.02 7.80 -24.31
C TYR A 207 2.22 6.99 -24.81
N THR A 208 3.40 7.28 -24.31
CA THR A 208 4.56 6.37 -24.39
C THR A 208 4.70 5.66 -23.05
N VAL A 209 4.83 4.33 -23.06
CA VAL A 209 4.96 3.50 -21.87
C VAL A 209 6.20 2.62 -21.96
N LYS A 210 6.95 2.51 -20.85
CA LYS A 210 8.05 1.56 -20.68
C LYS A 210 7.82 0.74 -19.43
N VAL A 211 8.16 -0.54 -19.47
CA VAL A 211 7.98 -1.47 -18.37
C VAL A 211 9.30 -2.20 -18.12
N LEU A 212 9.69 -2.31 -16.86
CA LEU A 212 10.85 -3.08 -16.42
C LEU A 212 10.39 -4.10 -15.38
N ILE A 213 10.65 -5.37 -15.61
CA ILE A 213 10.40 -6.46 -14.67
C ILE A 213 11.74 -6.93 -14.08
N VAL A 214 11.83 -6.94 -12.76
CA VAL A 214 13.00 -7.39 -12.02
C VAL A 214 12.72 -8.75 -11.42
N CYS A 215 13.53 -9.75 -11.76
CA CYS A 215 13.42 -11.12 -11.25
C CYS A 215 14.75 -11.62 -10.66
N ARG A 216 14.75 -12.78 -10.00
CA ARG A 216 15.94 -13.29 -9.30
C ARG A 216 16.70 -14.33 -10.13
N ARG A 217 15.99 -15.15 -10.91
CA ARG A 217 16.54 -16.27 -11.66
C ARG A 217 16.62 -16.00 -13.17
N PRO A 218 17.71 -16.45 -13.84
CA PRO A 218 17.82 -16.40 -15.31
C PRO A 218 16.65 -17.10 -16.03
N GLY A 219 16.21 -18.27 -15.57
CA GLY A 219 15.08 -18.98 -16.18
C GLY A 219 13.77 -18.19 -16.16
N THR A 220 13.54 -17.41 -15.09
CA THR A 220 12.38 -16.50 -15.00
C THR A 220 12.52 -15.34 -15.98
N ARG A 221 13.72 -14.75 -16.09
CA ARG A 221 14.01 -13.69 -17.06
C ARG A 221 13.73 -14.15 -18.48
N ASP A 222 14.29 -15.29 -18.86
CA ASP A 222 14.23 -15.80 -20.22
C ASP A 222 12.78 -16.18 -20.60
N HIS A 223 12.04 -16.79 -19.68
CA HIS A 223 10.60 -17.06 -19.83
C HIS A 223 9.79 -15.77 -20.03
N LEU A 224 10.01 -14.75 -19.21
CA LEU A 224 9.25 -13.50 -19.31
C LEU A 224 9.58 -12.74 -20.59
N LEU A 225 10.84 -12.76 -21.04
CA LEU A 225 11.23 -12.18 -22.33
C LEU A 225 10.52 -12.88 -23.50
N ASP A 226 10.37 -14.22 -23.45
CA ASP A 226 9.69 -14.97 -24.49
C ASP A 226 8.16 -14.75 -24.46
N GLU A 227 7.51 -14.95 -23.31
CA GLU A 227 6.05 -14.83 -23.16
C GLU A 227 5.54 -13.41 -23.39
N LEU A 228 6.36 -12.39 -23.07
CA LEU A 228 6.00 -10.99 -23.25
C LEU A 228 6.57 -10.41 -24.55
N SER A 229 7.23 -11.23 -25.38
CA SER A 229 7.69 -10.84 -26.71
C SER A 229 6.51 -10.45 -27.60
N GLY A 230 6.63 -9.31 -28.29
CA GLY A 230 5.57 -8.78 -29.14
C GLY A 230 4.38 -8.20 -28.39
N LEU A 231 4.47 -8.05 -27.06
CA LEU A 231 3.52 -7.26 -26.28
C LEU A 231 3.46 -5.82 -26.80
N ALA A 232 4.59 -5.28 -27.25
CA ALA A 232 4.79 -4.02 -27.97
C ALA A 232 4.01 -3.94 -29.27
N SER A 233 4.01 -5.01 -30.05
CA SER A 233 3.65 -4.89 -31.46
C SER A 233 2.18 -5.19 -31.72
N GLY A 234 1.48 -5.99 -30.91
CA GLY A 234 0.06 -6.37 -31.12
C GLY A 234 -0.17 -7.22 -32.39
N VAL A 235 0.60 -6.98 -33.44
CA VAL A 235 0.80 -7.61 -34.73
C VAL A 235 2.21 -7.15 -35.17
N LYS A 236 3.04 -8.05 -35.71
CA LYS A 236 4.41 -7.75 -36.17
C LYS A 236 4.53 -6.34 -36.80
N LYS A 237 5.27 -5.43 -36.14
CA LYS A 237 5.78 -4.11 -36.59
C LYS A 237 5.01 -2.80 -36.25
N ALA A 238 4.10 -2.73 -35.28
CA ALA A 238 3.60 -1.43 -34.81
C ALA A 238 3.57 -1.29 -33.27
N PRO A 239 4.45 -0.48 -32.63
CA PRO A 239 4.49 -0.30 -31.17
C PRO A 239 3.27 0.45 -30.60
N LEU A 240 2.42 1.03 -31.47
CA LEU A 240 1.26 1.83 -31.14
C LEU A 240 -0.03 1.01 -31.22
N VAL A 241 -0.64 0.75 -30.08
CA VAL A 241 -1.93 0.05 -29.97
C VAL A 241 -2.83 0.82 -29.03
N ASN A 242 -4.05 1.13 -29.45
CA ASN A 242 -5.04 1.86 -28.66
C ASN A 242 -4.52 3.20 -28.08
N GLY A 243 -3.74 3.96 -28.85
CA GLY A 243 -3.19 5.25 -28.39
C GLY A 243 -2.10 5.12 -27.33
N VAL A 244 -1.48 3.94 -27.20
CA VAL A 244 -0.31 3.69 -26.34
C VAL A 244 0.81 3.13 -27.18
N ARG A 245 1.92 3.88 -27.27
CA ARG A 245 3.21 3.42 -27.80
C ARG A 245 3.97 2.74 -26.68
N MET A 246 4.34 1.48 -26.87
CA MET A 246 5.02 0.69 -25.84
C MET A 246 5.97 -0.29 -26.51
N ASP A 247 7.18 -0.40 -25.98
CA ASP A 247 8.14 -1.44 -26.33
C ASP A 247 7.87 -2.72 -25.52
N ASP A 248 8.57 -3.81 -25.82
CA ASP A 248 8.41 -5.03 -25.04
C ASP A 248 9.00 -4.77 -23.64
N PRO A 249 8.45 -5.36 -22.56
CA PRO A 249 9.00 -5.14 -21.24
C PRO A 249 10.47 -5.55 -21.17
N ASP A 250 11.31 -4.68 -20.61
CA ASP A 250 12.65 -5.06 -20.23
C ASP A 250 12.56 -6.03 -19.05
N VAL A 251 13.39 -7.08 -19.04
CA VAL A 251 13.45 -8.02 -17.91
C VAL A 251 14.89 -8.18 -17.47
N MET A 252 15.17 -7.86 -16.20
CA MET A 252 16.52 -7.83 -15.64
C MET A 252 16.62 -8.66 -14.36
N LEU A 253 17.80 -9.23 -14.12
CA LEU A 253 18.07 -9.87 -12.84
C LEU A 253 18.29 -8.81 -11.77
N ALA A 254 17.80 -9.05 -10.56
CA ALA A 254 17.90 -8.10 -9.44
C ALA A 254 19.34 -7.63 -9.17
N LYS A 255 20.33 -8.52 -9.36
CA LYS A 255 21.76 -8.22 -9.21
C LYS A 255 22.34 -7.30 -10.31
N GLU A 256 21.62 -7.11 -11.41
CA GLU A 256 22.02 -6.30 -12.57
C GLU A 256 21.31 -4.94 -12.57
N VAL A 257 20.30 -4.75 -11.72
CA VAL A 257 19.54 -3.50 -11.64
C VAL A 257 20.33 -2.46 -10.84
N THR A 258 20.51 -1.28 -11.44
CA THR A 258 21.09 -0.10 -10.80
C THR A 258 20.00 0.95 -10.56
N VAL A 259 20.32 1.96 -9.76
CA VAL A 259 19.42 3.11 -9.54
C VAL A 259 19.12 3.85 -10.86
N GLU A 260 20.07 3.86 -11.80
CA GLU A 260 19.87 4.53 -13.09
C GLU A 260 18.70 3.92 -13.87
N HIS A 261 18.59 2.58 -13.90
CA HIS A 261 17.50 1.87 -14.58
C HIS A 261 16.12 2.25 -14.04
N THR A 262 15.99 2.54 -12.74
CA THR A 262 14.71 2.78 -12.07
C THR A 262 14.45 4.26 -11.76
N SER A 263 15.44 5.14 -11.90
CA SER A 263 15.39 6.56 -11.50
C SER A 263 14.25 7.38 -12.12
N LYS A 264 13.79 6.99 -13.31
CA LYS A 264 12.69 7.64 -14.05
C LYS A 264 11.44 6.76 -14.15
N MET A 265 11.37 5.71 -13.33
CA MET A 265 10.26 4.77 -13.33
C MET A 265 9.63 4.73 -11.95
N THR A 266 8.33 4.47 -11.93
CA THR A 266 7.57 4.29 -10.70
C THR A 266 7.30 2.81 -10.52
N ARG A 267 7.30 2.32 -9.27
CA ARG A 267 6.88 0.94 -8.98
C ARG A 267 5.45 0.75 -9.47
N PHE A 268 5.25 -0.28 -10.28
CA PHE A 268 3.93 -0.60 -10.83
C PHE A 268 3.15 -1.48 -9.85
N THR A 269 2.54 -0.85 -8.84
CA THR A 269 1.87 -1.53 -7.73
C THR A 269 0.63 -2.34 -8.15
N SER A 270 0.13 -2.21 -9.38
CA SER A 270 -0.99 -3.01 -9.90
C SER A 270 -0.70 -4.52 -9.93
N PHE A 271 0.57 -4.92 -9.89
CA PHE A 271 0.97 -6.33 -9.85
C PHE A 271 1.65 -6.73 -8.53
N ASP A 272 1.49 -5.96 -7.44
CA ASP A 272 2.07 -6.32 -6.14
C ASP A 272 1.50 -7.64 -5.57
N GLU A 273 0.37 -8.15 -6.09
CA GLU A 273 -0.09 -9.51 -5.74
C GLU A 273 0.65 -10.63 -6.48
N PHE A 274 1.41 -10.29 -7.52
CA PHE A 274 2.25 -11.20 -8.33
C PHE A 274 3.74 -10.83 -8.28
N SER A 275 4.14 -9.83 -7.50
CA SER A 275 5.52 -9.38 -7.40
C SER A 275 5.77 -8.90 -5.98
N ALA A 276 7.02 -8.89 -5.55
CA ALA A 276 7.37 -8.53 -4.17
C ALA A 276 6.62 -9.36 -3.12
N LEU A 277 6.26 -10.62 -3.42
CA LEU A 277 5.47 -11.46 -2.50
C LEU A 277 6.15 -11.65 -1.14
N ALA A 278 7.48 -11.70 -1.09
CA ALA A 278 8.21 -11.75 0.17
C ALA A 278 8.08 -10.44 0.97
N GLU A 279 7.98 -9.29 0.29
CA GLU A 279 7.68 -8.02 0.94
C GLU A 279 6.22 -8.00 1.41
N VAL A 280 5.27 -8.51 0.61
CA VAL A 280 3.86 -8.63 0.99
C VAL A 280 3.68 -9.58 2.17
N ALA A 281 4.32 -10.75 2.17
CA ALA A 281 4.27 -11.72 3.26
C ALA A 281 4.87 -11.13 4.56
N ARG A 282 6.05 -10.50 4.47
CA ARG A 282 6.64 -9.75 5.61
C ARG A 282 5.75 -8.62 6.09
N ALA A 283 5.18 -7.87 5.15
CA ALA A 283 4.19 -6.84 5.42
C ALA A 283 2.96 -7.41 6.12
N MET A 284 2.50 -8.61 5.79
CA MET A 284 1.32 -9.23 6.41
C MET A 284 1.62 -10.02 7.69
N GLY A 285 2.90 -10.10 8.09
CA GLY A 285 3.34 -10.87 9.26
C GLY A 285 3.21 -12.39 9.06
N ASP A 286 3.41 -12.87 7.83
CA ASP A 286 3.32 -14.28 7.45
C ASP A 286 4.69 -15.01 7.51
N GLU A 287 5.75 -14.35 7.97
CA GLU A 287 7.11 -14.92 8.20
C GLU A 287 7.52 -14.85 9.67
#